data_AF-A0A9P2ZQD3-F1
#
_entry.id   AF-A0A9P2ZQD3-F1
#
_cell.length_a   1.000
_cell.length_b   1.000
_cell.length_c   1.000
_cell.angle_alpha   90.00
_cell.angle_beta   90.00
_cell.angle_gamma   90.00
#
_symmetry.space_group_name_H-M   'P 1'
#
loop_
_entity.id
_entity.type
_entity.pdbx_description
1 polymer ?
#
loop_
_entity_poly.entity_id
_entity_poly.type
_entity_poly.pdbx_seq_one_letter_code
_entity_poly.pdbx_strand_id
1 'polypeptide(L)'
;MIVAKAPPSSSEAYYDLGTFGRPVETNNQEAQVWFNRGLTWIYAFHQDEAVRCFEAALSHDPSCVMAYWGMAFALGPNYNNKWEFFPPPQLKDHMERVHQLFGDVEPYLDKADPLERALVQSLKARFPSNYAGMEFRQWNEAHVKEMKEVYDKYGANDLDVAALYVDAMMCLTPWKMWDLKTGEPCPGSYAKTAQAVLEKAFLDPEADHHPGLLHLYIHLIEMSASPERAIHAADKLLGLIPDAAHLNHMPSHIDVLIGDYRRAIYANARAIVSDEVYVSRSGPGGFYILYRLHDYSSIIYAAMFNGQYKTAMRFVEGMERSMGEESVRVMPDIVESYVSTRLHVLVRFGRWDEILERQMPEDKDLYCVTTAMMHYARGLALAAQGKLDEADIEQSHFEAALRRVPPSRLHFPAHSIPTLAIGEMMLKGELEYRRKNYTEAFKHLEEAVHRYDNLQYGEPWPWMMPSRHPYAALLVEQGWIQKALKIYSEDLGYDHTLPRACQHPNNVWSLHGYHECLVKLGRKEEANIVLPQLRLALAIADVKISSSCFCRLEVDEGVLYDGPTSRCCE
;
A
#
# COMPACT_ATOMS: atom_id res chain seq x y z
N MET A 1 -44.95 16.55 -5.58
CA MET A 1 -44.18 16.63 -6.83
C MET A 1 -42.72 16.81 -6.45
N ILE A 2 -41.96 15.70 -6.42
CA ILE A 2 -40.50 15.77 -6.33
C ILE A 2 -40.07 16.18 -7.74
N VAL A 3 -39.56 17.40 -7.90
CA VAL A 3 -38.96 17.83 -9.16
C VAL A 3 -37.75 16.92 -9.37
N ALA A 4 -37.82 16.02 -10.37
CA ALA A 4 -36.66 15.22 -10.74
C ALA A 4 -35.51 16.19 -11.03
N LYS A 5 -34.43 16.08 -10.25
CA LYS A 5 -33.25 16.92 -10.44
C LYS A 5 -32.74 16.68 -11.86
N ALA A 6 -32.50 17.75 -12.61
CA ALA A 6 -31.97 17.63 -13.97
C ALA A 6 -30.64 16.85 -13.96
N PRO A 7 -30.36 16.05 -15.01
CA PRO A 7 -29.12 15.29 -15.08
C PRO A 7 -27.92 16.25 -15.11
N PRO A 8 -26.81 15.92 -14.43
CA PRO A 8 -25.67 16.83 -14.32
C PRO A 8 -25.02 17.03 -15.70
N SER A 9 -24.69 18.27 -16.07
CA SER A 9 -24.04 18.54 -17.35
C SER A 9 -22.54 18.23 -17.28
N SER A 10 -21.98 17.67 -18.36
CA SER A 10 -20.55 17.45 -18.52
C SER A 10 -19.73 18.76 -18.51
N SER A 11 -20.38 19.90 -18.79
CA SER A 11 -19.77 21.23 -18.75
C SER A 11 -19.59 21.80 -17.35
N GLU A 12 -20.22 21.19 -16.33
CA GLU A 12 -20.00 21.56 -14.93
C GLU A 12 -18.54 21.27 -14.53
N ALA A 13 -17.99 22.09 -13.64
CA ALA A 13 -16.64 21.91 -13.14
C ALA A 13 -16.49 20.53 -12.49
N TYR A 14 -15.64 19.69 -13.07
CA TYR A 14 -15.39 18.32 -12.62
C TYR A 14 -13.92 18.14 -12.22
N TYR A 15 -13.55 16.93 -11.81
CA TYR A 15 -12.17 16.51 -11.61
C TYR A 15 -11.40 16.51 -12.93
N ASP A 16 -10.11 16.80 -12.88
CA ASP A 16 -9.19 16.62 -14.00
C ASP A 16 -8.77 15.15 -14.11
N LEU A 17 -9.45 14.42 -14.99
CA LEU A 17 -9.18 13.01 -15.27
C LEU A 17 -8.32 12.79 -16.52
N GLY A 18 -7.69 13.85 -17.05
CA GLY A 18 -6.97 13.78 -18.30
C GLY A 18 -7.89 13.50 -19.50
N THR A 19 -7.35 12.82 -20.51
CA THR A 19 -8.03 12.63 -21.81
C THR A 19 -8.38 11.18 -22.12
N PHE A 20 -8.19 10.26 -21.17
CA PHE A 20 -8.52 8.85 -21.37
C PHE A 20 -10.03 8.67 -21.58
N GLY A 21 -10.40 7.76 -22.47
CA GLY A 21 -11.79 7.44 -22.75
C GLY A 21 -11.94 6.30 -23.73
N ARG A 22 -13.11 5.67 -23.70
CA ARG A 22 -13.48 4.55 -24.56
C ARG A 22 -14.78 4.89 -25.30
N PRO A 23 -14.79 4.91 -26.64
CA PRO A 23 -16.03 5.03 -27.40
C PRO A 23 -17.00 3.90 -27.05
N VAL A 24 -18.26 4.26 -26.81
CA VAL A 24 -19.36 3.31 -26.59
C VAL A 24 -20.53 3.61 -27.51
N GLU A 25 -21.43 2.65 -27.69
CA GLU A 25 -22.62 2.81 -28.51
C GLU A 25 -23.64 3.73 -27.84
N THR A 26 -23.47 5.03 -28.08
CA THR A 26 -24.42 6.08 -27.70
C THR A 26 -24.37 7.21 -28.73
N ASN A 27 -25.52 7.83 -28.99
CA ASN A 27 -25.59 9.07 -29.77
C ASN A 27 -25.58 10.32 -28.89
N ASN A 28 -25.54 10.16 -27.56
CA ASN A 28 -25.56 11.27 -26.61
C ASN A 28 -24.14 11.57 -26.13
N GLN A 29 -23.62 12.74 -26.52
CA GLN A 29 -22.28 13.20 -26.13
C GLN A 29 -22.12 13.35 -24.61
N GLU A 30 -23.17 13.77 -23.90
CA GLU A 30 -23.16 13.87 -22.43
C GLU A 30 -22.97 12.48 -21.80
N ALA A 31 -23.69 11.47 -22.31
CA ALA A 31 -23.58 10.09 -21.84
C ALA A 31 -22.17 9.53 -22.10
N GLN A 32 -21.58 9.79 -23.27
CA GLN A 32 -20.22 9.36 -23.60
C GLN A 32 -19.17 9.98 -22.66
N VAL A 33 -19.30 11.27 -22.32
CA VAL A 33 -18.37 11.93 -21.40
C VAL A 33 -18.49 11.36 -19.98
N TRP A 34 -19.72 11.18 -19.49
CA TRP A 34 -19.94 10.60 -18.16
C TRP A 34 -19.50 9.14 -18.09
N PHE A 35 -19.69 8.36 -19.16
CA PHE A 35 -19.14 7.00 -19.25
C PHE A 35 -17.61 6.99 -19.16
N ASN A 36 -16.92 7.85 -19.90
CA ASN A 36 -15.44 7.93 -19.87
C ASN A 36 -14.92 8.28 -18.47
N ARG A 37 -15.59 9.22 -17.78
CA ARG A 37 -15.28 9.56 -16.39
C ARG A 37 -15.45 8.35 -15.48
N GLY A 38 -16.58 7.63 -15.60
CA GLY A 38 -16.86 6.43 -14.83
C GLY A 38 -15.83 5.32 -15.04
N LEU A 39 -15.44 5.06 -16.29
CA LEU A 39 -14.41 4.07 -16.62
C LEU A 39 -13.04 4.45 -16.05
N THR A 40 -12.68 5.74 -16.10
CA THR A 40 -11.44 6.23 -15.49
C THR A 40 -11.45 6.00 -13.97
N TRP A 41 -12.59 6.27 -13.31
CA TRP A 41 -12.73 5.99 -11.88
C TRP A 41 -12.75 4.50 -11.54
N ILE A 42 -13.27 3.63 -12.43
CA ILE A 42 -13.09 2.18 -12.30
C ILE A 42 -11.61 1.84 -12.27
N TYR A 43 -10.82 2.34 -13.23
CA TYR A 43 -9.38 2.08 -13.26
C TYR A 43 -8.64 2.72 -12.08
N ALA A 44 -9.14 3.81 -11.51
CA ALA A 44 -8.59 4.38 -10.28
C ALA A 44 -9.06 3.67 -9.00
N PHE A 45 -9.82 2.57 -9.09
CA PHE A 45 -10.47 1.87 -7.98
C PHE A 45 -11.37 2.75 -7.10
N HIS A 46 -11.91 3.84 -7.66
CA HIS A 46 -12.81 4.75 -6.97
C HIS A 46 -14.28 4.41 -7.24
N GLN A 47 -14.81 3.40 -6.55
CA GLN A 47 -16.12 2.81 -6.82
C GLN A 47 -17.29 3.81 -6.71
N ASP A 48 -17.35 4.60 -5.63
CA ASP A 48 -18.49 5.50 -5.38
C ASP A 48 -18.65 6.56 -6.48
N GLU A 49 -17.55 7.22 -6.86
CA GLU A 49 -17.56 8.23 -7.93
C GLU A 49 -17.76 7.59 -9.33
N ALA A 50 -17.27 6.36 -9.55
CA ALA A 50 -17.58 5.61 -10.77
C ALA A 50 -19.09 5.36 -10.90
N VAL A 51 -19.74 4.86 -9.84
CA VAL A 51 -21.19 4.62 -9.79
C VAL A 51 -21.96 5.90 -10.10
N ARG A 52 -21.58 7.05 -9.50
CA ARG A 52 -22.20 8.36 -9.78
C ARG A 52 -22.06 8.78 -11.25
N CYS A 53 -20.91 8.52 -11.86
CA CYS A 53 -20.69 8.82 -13.27
C CYS A 53 -21.58 7.98 -14.18
N PHE A 54 -21.76 6.68 -13.89
CA PHE A 54 -22.63 5.83 -14.69
C PHE A 54 -24.12 6.15 -14.49
N GLU A 55 -24.53 6.56 -13.29
CA GLU A 55 -25.88 7.11 -13.06
C GLU A 55 -26.12 8.37 -13.91
N ALA A 56 -25.13 9.27 -13.96
CA ALA A 56 -25.20 10.45 -14.81
C ALA A 56 -25.29 10.05 -16.31
N ALA A 57 -24.49 9.10 -16.77
CA ALA A 57 -24.57 8.61 -18.15
C ALA A 57 -25.96 8.04 -18.49
N LEU A 58 -26.53 7.20 -17.62
CA LEU A 58 -27.86 6.62 -17.80
C LEU A 58 -28.99 7.66 -17.73
N SER A 59 -28.80 8.73 -16.96
CA SER A 59 -29.77 9.82 -16.90
C SER A 59 -29.84 10.64 -18.20
N HIS A 60 -28.77 10.63 -19.00
CA HIS A 60 -28.70 11.26 -20.32
C HIS A 60 -29.07 10.31 -21.45
N ASP A 61 -28.66 9.05 -21.36
CA ASP A 61 -29.00 8.00 -22.32
C ASP A 61 -29.31 6.67 -21.63
N PRO A 62 -30.60 6.37 -21.38
CA PRO A 62 -31.03 5.10 -20.81
C PRO A 62 -30.77 3.88 -21.70
N SER A 63 -30.37 4.07 -22.97
CA SER A 63 -30.02 2.96 -23.87
C SER A 63 -28.53 2.64 -23.91
N CYS A 64 -27.69 3.41 -23.19
CA CYS A 64 -26.24 3.18 -23.10
C CYS A 64 -25.93 1.91 -22.29
N VAL A 65 -25.78 0.79 -22.99
CA VAL A 65 -25.55 -0.55 -22.41
C VAL A 65 -24.31 -0.58 -21.51
N MET A 66 -23.23 0.07 -21.94
CA MET A 66 -21.99 0.10 -21.18
C MET A 66 -22.07 0.89 -19.87
N ALA A 67 -23.00 1.84 -19.73
CA ALA A 67 -23.22 2.50 -18.44
C ALA A 67 -23.87 1.57 -17.41
N TYR A 68 -24.78 0.68 -17.82
CA TYR A 68 -25.29 -0.40 -16.94
C TYR A 68 -24.17 -1.37 -16.54
N TRP A 69 -23.35 -1.79 -17.50
CA TRP A 69 -22.18 -2.63 -17.23
C TRP A 69 -21.22 -1.96 -16.24
N GLY A 70 -20.87 -0.69 -16.47
CA GLY A 70 -19.91 0.04 -15.64
C GLY A 70 -20.40 0.22 -14.21
N MET A 71 -21.69 0.54 -14.03
CA MET A 71 -22.29 0.63 -12.70
C MET A 71 -22.29 -0.72 -11.99
N ALA A 72 -22.63 -1.80 -12.70
CA ALA A 72 -22.57 -3.14 -12.13
C ALA A 72 -21.14 -3.57 -11.78
N PHE A 73 -20.16 -3.24 -12.62
CA PHE A 73 -18.76 -3.54 -12.40
C PHE A 73 -18.23 -2.83 -11.15
N ALA A 74 -18.52 -1.53 -11.01
CA ALA A 74 -18.08 -0.71 -9.88
C ALA A 74 -18.65 -1.19 -8.53
N LEU A 75 -19.82 -1.82 -8.52
CA LEU A 75 -20.45 -2.41 -7.32
C LEU A 75 -19.87 -3.78 -6.93
N GLY A 76 -19.05 -4.40 -7.78
CA GLY A 76 -18.32 -5.64 -7.51
C GLY A 76 -16.94 -5.38 -6.88
N PRO A 77 -16.13 -6.42 -6.66
CA PRO A 77 -14.83 -6.28 -6.04
C PRO A 77 -13.75 -5.86 -7.04
N ASN A 78 -12.63 -5.40 -6.50
CA ASN A 78 -11.37 -5.21 -7.23
C ASN A 78 -10.22 -5.85 -6.45
N TYR A 79 -8.98 -5.65 -6.89
CA TYR A 79 -7.79 -6.22 -6.24
C TYR A 79 -7.65 -5.80 -4.76
N ASN A 80 -8.04 -4.57 -4.42
CA ASN A 80 -7.92 -4.00 -3.06
C ASN A 80 -9.17 -4.22 -2.20
N ASN A 81 -10.36 -4.29 -2.81
CA ASN A 81 -11.64 -4.50 -2.14
C ASN A 81 -12.28 -5.82 -2.58
N LYS A 82 -11.83 -6.93 -2.00
CA LYS A 82 -12.37 -8.29 -2.27
C LYS A 82 -13.76 -8.49 -1.65
N TRP A 83 -14.51 -9.47 -2.14
CA TRP A 83 -15.87 -9.77 -1.70
C TRP A 83 -16.03 -9.92 -0.18
N GLU A 84 -15.06 -10.52 0.51
CA GLU A 84 -15.09 -10.72 1.96
C GLU A 84 -15.04 -9.43 2.77
N PHE A 85 -14.67 -8.29 2.15
CA PHE A 85 -14.63 -6.99 2.80
C PHE A 85 -15.95 -6.22 2.70
N PHE A 86 -16.92 -6.69 1.92
CA PHE A 86 -18.26 -6.09 1.87
C PHE A 86 -19.07 -6.55 3.08
N PRO A 87 -19.49 -5.65 3.99
CA PRO A 87 -20.36 -6.01 5.10
C PRO A 87 -21.65 -6.66 4.58
N PRO A 88 -22.22 -7.66 5.27
CA PRO A 88 -23.37 -8.41 4.76
C PRO A 88 -24.57 -7.56 4.29
N PRO A 89 -24.96 -6.45 4.97
CA PRO A 89 -25.99 -5.56 4.45
C PRO A 89 -25.60 -4.89 3.12
N GLN A 90 -24.39 -4.35 3.04
CA GLN A 90 -23.90 -3.71 1.82
C GLN A 90 -23.79 -4.70 0.66
N LEU A 91 -23.26 -5.89 0.91
CA LEU A 91 -23.18 -6.95 -0.11
C LEU A 91 -24.56 -7.28 -0.65
N LYS A 92 -25.56 -7.43 0.23
CA LYS A 92 -26.94 -7.70 -0.18
C LYS A 92 -27.50 -6.56 -1.04
N ASP A 93 -27.34 -5.32 -0.61
CA ASP A 93 -27.82 -4.14 -1.33
C ASP A 93 -27.16 -4.03 -2.72
N HIS A 94 -25.85 -4.28 -2.80
CA HIS A 94 -25.12 -4.31 -4.08
C HIS A 94 -25.63 -5.42 -5.00
N MET A 95 -25.82 -6.64 -4.47
CA MET A 95 -26.36 -7.76 -5.26
C MET A 95 -27.75 -7.44 -5.81
N GLU A 96 -28.66 -6.94 -4.98
CA GLU A 96 -30.00 -6.55 -5.41
C GLU A 96 -29.97 -5.46 -6.48
N ARG A 97 -29.12 -4.44 -6.30
CA ARG A 97 -28.96 -3.35 -7.27
C ARG A 97 -28.38 -3.84 -8.60
N VAL A 98 -27.38 -4.71 -8.58
CA VAL A 98 -26.76 -5.26 -9.79
C VAL A 98 -27.74 -6.15 -10.57
N HIS A 99 -28.50 -7.00 -9.89
CA HIS A 99 -29.55 -7.80 -10.54
C HIS A 99 -30.63 -6.93 -11.17
N GLN A 100 -30.99 -5.80 -10.53
CA GLN A 100 -31.88 -4.82 -11.15
C GLN A 100 -31.26 -4.22 -12.42
N LEU A 101 -30.00 -3.78 -12.40
CA LEU A 101 -29.31 -3.24 -13.57
C LEU A 101 -29.27 -4.24 -14.73
N PHE A 102 -29.05 -5.52 -14.44
CA PHE A 102 -29.11 -6.58 -15.45
C PHE A 102 -30.50 -6.78 -16.04
N GLY A 103 -31.57 -6.61 -15.26
CA GLY A 103 -32.94 -6.62 -15.77
C GLY A 103 -33.24 -5.38 -16.64
N ASP A 104 -32.79 -4.21 -16.20
CA ASP A 104 -33.05 -2.93 -16.86
C ASP A 104 -32.34 -2.81 -18.22
N VAL A 105 -31.18 -3.46 -18.38
CA VAL A 105 -30.41 -3.43 -19.64
C VAL A 105 -30.94 -4.40 -20.72
N GLU A 106 -31.68 -5.45 -20.35
CA GLU A 106 -32.15 -6.50 -21.28
C GLU A 106 -32.80 -5.96 -22.57
N PRO A 107 -33.71 -4.95 -22.52
CA PRO A 107 -34.38 -4.45 -23.73
C PRO A 107 -33.43 -3.83 -24.77
N TYR A 108 -32.21 -3.48 -24.38
CA TYR A 108 -31.23 -2.83 -25.24
C TYR A 108 -30.18 -3.81 -25.81
N LEU A 109 -29.99 -4.98 -25.19
CA LEU A 109 -28.92 -5.93 -25.54
C LEU A 109 -29.03 -6.51 -26.96
N ASP A 110 -30.24 -6.68 -27.49
CA ASP A 110 -30.44 -7.26 -28.83
C ASP A 110 -29.88 -6.38 -29.96
N LYS A 111 -29.80 -5.07 -29.72
CA LYS A 111 -29.35 -4.06 -30.70
C LYS A 111 -27.94 -3.54 -30.42
N ALA A 112 -27.36 -3.89 -29.28
CA ALA A 112 -26.06 -3.42 -28.84
C ALA A 112 -24.92 -4.04 -29.65
N ASP A 113 -23.80 -3.34 -29.68
CA ASP A 113 -22.53 -3.78 -30.24
C ASP A 113 -22.16 -5.17 -29.68
N PRO A 114 -21.67 -6.10 -30.54
CA PRO A 114 -21.36 -7.45 -30.12
C PRO A 114 -20.32 -7.57 -28.99
N LEU A 115 -19.42 -6.61 -28.82
CA LEU A 115 -18.46 -6.57 -27.72
C LEU A 115 -19.12 -6.05 -26.44
N GLU A 116 -19.88 -4.95 -26.52
CA GLU A 116 -20.60 -4.42 -25.34
C GLU A 116 -21.56 -5.45 -24.75
N ARG A 117 -22.32 -6.15 -25.61
CA ARG A 117 -23.17 -7.26 -25.18
C ARG A 117 -22.35 -8.37 -24.52
N ALA A 118 -21.19 -8.71 -25.07
CA ALA A 118 -20.35 -9.77 -24.51
C ALA A 118 -19.79 -9.39 -23.12
N LEU A 119 -19.42 -8.13 -22.90
CA LEU A 119 -18.98 -7.62 -21.61
C LEU A 119 -20.09 -7.64 -20.55
N VAL A 120 -21.34 -7.30 -20.92
CA VAL A 120 -22.49 -7.46 -20.00
C VAL A 120 -22.69 -8.93 -19.64
N GLN A 121 -22.67 -9.83 -20.61
CA GLN A 121 -22.90 -11.26 -20.36
C GLN A 121 -21.79 -11.87 -19.51
N SER A 122 -20.53 -11.50 -19.73
CA SER A 122 -19.42 -12.00 -18.89
C SER A 122 -19.51 -11.48 -17.46
N LEU A 123 -19.97 -10.25 -17.25
CA LEU A 123 -20.11 -9.67 -15.92
C LEU A 123 -21.22 -10.35 -15.10
N LYS A 124 -22.32 -10.77 -15.73
CA LYS A 124 -23.40 -11.53 -15.04
C LYS A 124 -22.89 -12.76 -14.30
N ALA A 125 -21.86 -13.44 -14.83
CA ALA A 125 -21.25 -14.60 -14.18
C ALA A 125 -20.58 -14.26 -12.83
N ARG A 126 -20.16 -13.01 -12.63
CA ARG A 126 -19.58 -12.52 -11.36
C ARG A 126 -20.62 -12.29 -10.26
N PHE A 127 -21.90 -12.23 -10.62
CA PHE A 127 -23.02 -11.93 -9.72
C PHE A 127 -24.11 -13.02 -9.82
N PRO A 128 -23.91 -14.20 -9.24
CA PRO A 128 -24.88 -15.29 -9.31
C PRO A 128 -26.20 -14.92 -8.60
N SER A 129 -27.35 -15.32 -9.16
CA SER A 129 -28.68 -15.06 -8.54
C SER A 129 -29.03 -16.01 -7.39
N ASN A 130 -28.46 -17.22 -7.36
CA ASN A 130 -28.62 -18.18 -6.26
C ASN A 130 -27.26 -18.50 -5.65
N TYR A 131 -26.75 -17.55 -4.87
CA TYR A 131 -25.40 -17.59 -4.34
C TYR A 131 -25.28 -18.16 -2.93
N ALA A 132 -26.39 -18.64 -2.35
CA ALA A 132 -26.41 -19.23 -1.03
C ALA A 132 -25.52 -20.49 -0.99
N GLY A 133 -24.51 -20.48 -0.11
CA GLY A 133 -23.55 -21.58 0.03
C GLY A 133 -22.47 -21.64 -1.06
N MET A 134 -22.39 -20.65 -1.94
CA MET A 134 -21.27 -20.50 -2.86
C MET A 134 -20.13 -19.72 -2.20
N GLU A 135 -18.91 -20.16 -2.45
CA GLU A 135 -17.71 -19.41 -2.06
C GLU A 135 -17.48 -18.25 -3.05
N PHE A 136 -17.05 -17.08 -2.58
CA PHE A 136 -16.78 -15.91 -3.43
C PHE A 136 -15.78 -16.19 -4.55
N ARG A 137 -14.82 -17.11 -4.30
CA ARG A 137 -13.89 -17.57 -5.33
C ARG A 137 -14.60 -18.16 -6.54
N GLN A 138 -15.69 -18.90 -6.36
CA GLN A 138 -16.45 -19.49 -7.46
C GLN A 138 -17.06 -18.41 -8.37
N TRP A 139 -17.41 -17.25 -7.82
CA TRP A 139 -17.98 -16.13 -8.56
C TRP A 139 -16.91 -15.49 -9.45
N ASN A 140 -15.71 -15.30 -8.91
CA ASN A 140 -14.58 -14.77 -9.68
C ASN A 140 -14.08 -15.77 -10.73
N GLU A 141 -14.06 -17.08 -10.44
CA GLU A 141 -13.71 -18.11 -11.42
C GLU A 141 -14.71 -18.16 -12.59
N ALA A 142 -16.01 -18.01 -12.31
CA ALA A 142 -17.03 -17.92 -13.35
C ALA A 142 -16.83 -16.67 -14.22
N HIS A 143 -16.53 -15.51 -13.62
CA HIS A 143 -16.24 -14.29 -14.36
C HIS A 143 -14.98 -14.39 -15.23
N VAL A 144 -13.88 -14.94 -14.70
CA VAL A 144 -12.64 -15.15 -15.45
C VAL A 144 -12.86 -16.04 -16.66
N LYS A 145 -13.66 -17.10 -16.51
CA LYS A 145 -13.99 -18.00 -17.60
C LYS A 145 -14.73 -17.26 -18.72
N GLU A 146 -15.77 -16.49 -18.40
CA GLU A 146 -16.52 -15.74 -19.43
C GLU A 146 -15.69 -14.60 -20.03
N MET A 147 -14.88 -13.90 -19.22
CA MET A 147 -13.97 -12.86 -19.72
C MET A 147 -12.88 -13.41 -20.64
N LYS A 148 -12.46 -14.67 -20.45
CA LYS A 148 -11.53 -15.32 -21.37
C LYS A 148 -12.11 -15.41 -22.78
N GLU A 149 -13.39 -15.78 -22.91
CA GLU A 149 -14.06 -15.88 -24.22
C GLU A 149 -14.13 -14.50 -24.90
N VAL A 150 -14.37 -13.43 -24.12
CA VAL A 150 -14.32 -12.05 -24.61
C VAL A 150 -12.90 -11.68 -25.06
N TYR A 151 -11.89 -11.98 -24.26
CA TYR A 151 -10.49 -11.68 -24.58
C TYR A 151 -10.00 -12.43 -25.82
N ASP A 152 -10.29 -13.72 -25.93
CA ASP A 152 -9.90 -14.54 -27.09
C ASP A 152 -10.50 -13.97 -28.40
N LYS A 153 -11.71 -13.41 -28.33
CA LYS A 153 -12.41 -12.86 -29.49
C LYS A 153 -12.00 -11.44 -29.84
N TYR A 154 -11.80 -10.57 -28.85
CA TYR A 154 -11.65 -9.12 -29.06
C TYR A 154 -10.31 -8.56 -28.55
N GLY A 155 -9.67 -9.18 -27.55
CA GLY A 155 -8.54 -8.61 -26.81
C GLY A 155 -7.24 -8.45 -27.59
N ALA A 156 -7.13 -9.01 -28.80
CA ALA A 156 -5.98 -8.76 -29.67
C ALA A 156 -5.91 -7.32 -30.20
N ASN A 157 -7.06 -6.62 -30.26
CA ASN A 157 -7.17 -5.27 -30.83
C ASN A 157 -7.86 -4.28 -29.86
N ASP A 158 -8.06 -4.66 -28.60
CA ASP A 158 -8.78 -3.85 -27.62
C ASP A 158 -8.08 -3.93 -26.25
N LEU A 159 -7.45 -2.81 -25.87
CA LEU A 159 -6.66 -2.68 -24.66
C LEU A 159 -7.51 -2.71 -23.39
N ASP A 160 -8.74 -2.18 -23.41
CA ASP A 160 -9.64 -2.26 -22.26
C ASP A 160 -10.07 -3.71 -22.02
N VAL A 161 -10.34 -4.48 -23.08
CA VAL A 161 -10.66 -5.91 -22.94
C VAL A 161 -9.50 -6.68 -22.32
N ALA A 162 -8.25 -6.36 -22.70
CA ALA A 162 -7.07 -6.94 -22.06
C ALA A 162 -6.99 -6.56 -20.57
N ALA A 163 -7.19 -5.28 -20.22
CA ALA A 163 -7.19 -4.80 -18.84
C ALA A 163 -8.28 -5.48 -17.99
N LEU A 164 -9.51 -5.58 -18.51
CA LEU A 164 -10.64 -6.19 -17.80
C LEU A 164 -10.45 -7.70 -17.58
N TYR A 165 -9.84 -8.41 -18.53
CA TYR A 165 -9.52 -9.83 -18.34
C TYR A 165 -8.44 -10.02 -17.27
N VAL A 166 -7.46 -9.12 -17.24
CA VAL A 166 -6.42 -9.09 -16.20
C VAL A 166 -7.01 -8.79 -14.82
N ASP A 167 -7.87 -7.78 -14.70
CA ASP A 167 -8.58 -7.48 -13.44
C ASP A 167 -9.33 -8.71 -12.90
N ALA A 168 -10.09 -9.38 -13.77
CA ALA A 168 -10.82 -10.59 -13.41
C ALA A 168 -9.88 -11.67 -12.85
N MET A 169 -8.73 -11.91 -13.51
CA MET A 169 -7.72 -12.88 -13.07
C MET A 169 -7.07 -12.49 -11.74
N MET A 170 -6.77 -11.21 -11.54
CA MET A 170 -6.15 -10.71 -10.30
C MET A 170 -7.08 -10.83 -9.10
N CYS A 171 -8.39 -10.68 -9.31
CA CYS A 171 -9.42 -10.85 -8.27
C CYS A 171 -9.56 -12.30 -7.75
N LEU A 172 -8.91 -13.30 -8.36
CA LEU A 172 -8.88 -14.68 -7.83
C LEU A 172 -7.99 -14.82 -6.60
N THR A 173 -6.89 -14.06 -6.56
CA THR A 173 -5.86 -14.15 -5.53
C THR A 173 -5.34 -12.76 -5.14
N PRO A 174 -6.21 -11.84 -4.68
CA PRO A 174 -5.79 -10.50 -4.29
C PRO A 174 -4.71 -10.59 -3.21
N TRP A 175 -3.64 -9.80 -3.35
CA TRP A 175 -2.46 -9.80 -2.46
C TRP A 175 -1.69 -11.14 -2.39
N LYS A 176 -1.95 -12.06 -3.32
CA LYS A 176 -1.36 -13.41 -3.37
C LYS A 176 -1.04 -13.82 -4.81
N MET A 177 -0.48 -12.88 -5.59
CA MET A 177 -0.13 -13.15 -6.98
C MET A 177 1.13 -14.01 -7.08
N TRP A 178 2.16 -13.68 -6.28
CA TRP A 178 3.45 -14.35 -6.28
C TRP A 178 3.82 -14.82 -4.87
N ASP A 179 4.38 -16.02 -4.79
CA ASP A 179 5.00 -16.52 -3.57
C ASP A 179 6.37 -15.84 -3.41
N LEU A 180 6.50 -15.04 -2.36
CA LEU A 180 7.70 -14.20 -2.16
C LEU A 180 8.99 -15.02 -2.03
N LYS A 181 8.92 -16.25 -1.49
CA LYS A 181 10.11 -17.08 -1.23
C LYS A 181 10.63 -17.75 -2.49
N THR A 182 9.72 -18.23 -3.34
CA THR A 182 10.06 -18.98 -4.55
C THR A 182 10.10 -18.11 -5.80
N GLY A 183 9.42 -16.96 -5.80
CA GLY A 183 9.22 -16.12 -6.98
C GLY A 183 8.23 -16.71 -8.00
N GLU A 184 7.60 -17.85 -7.68
CA GLU A 184 6.60 -18.50 -8.52
C GLU A 184 5.19 -18.00 -8.19
N PRO A 185 4.21 -18.10 -9.11
CA PRO A 185 2.82 -17.74 -8.80
C PRO A 185 2.28 -18.57 -7.63
N CYS A 186 1.51 -17.93 -6.73
CA CYS A 186 0.86 -18.66 -5.65
C CYS A 186 -0.14 -19.70 -6.21
N PRO A 187 -0.44 -20.78 -5.45
CA PRO A 187 -1.46 -21.76 -5.85
C PRO A 187 -2.81 -21.09 -6.18
N GLY A 188 -3.31 -21.34 -7.40
CA GLY A 188 -4.56 -20.76 -7.90
C GLY A 188 -4.44 -19.34 -8.46
N SER A 189 -3.26 -18.73 -8.44
CA SER A 189 -3.02 -17.44 -9.08
C SER A 189 -2.80 -17.59 -10.58
N TYR A 190 -3.31 -16.62 -11.33
CA TYR A 190 -3.14 -16.51 -12.78
C TYR A 190 -2.03 -15.51 -13.15
N ALA A 191 -1.10 -15.20 -12.23
CA ALA A 191 -0.10 -14.14 -12.40
C ALA A 191 0.69 -14.23 -13.72
N LYS A 192 1.17 -15.41 -14.11
CA LYS A 192 1.89 -15.60 -15.40
C LYS A 192 1.02 -15.34 -16.62
N THR A 193 -0.25 -15.74 -16.58
CA THR A 193 -1.20 -15.50 -17.67
C THR A 193 -1.55 -14.02 -17.76
N ALA A 194 -1.86 -13.37 -16.63
CA ALA A 194 -2.10 -11.94 -16.55
C ALA A 194 -0.89 -11.14 -17.06
N GLN A 195 0.32 -11.53 -16.67
CA GLN A 195 1.56 -10.91 -17.11
C GLN A 195 1.71 -11.03 -18.63
N ALA A 196 1.48 -12.21 -19.21
CA ALA A 196 1.58 -12.41 -20.65
C ALA A 196 0.55 -11.58 -21.43
N VAL A 197 -0.66 -11.41 -20.89
CA VAL A 197 -1.70 -10.55 -21.50
C VAL A 197 -1.25 -9.08 -21.49
N LEU A 198 -0.80 -8.57 -20.34
CA LEU A 198 -0.32 -7.19 -20.21
C LEU A 198 0.91 -6.93 -21.09
N GLU A 199 1.91 -7.81 -21.07
CA GLU A 199 3.14 -7.63 -21.86
C GLU A 199 2.89 -7.72 -23.36
N LYS A 200 1.87 -8.48 -23.78
CA LYS A 200 1.39 -8.44 -25.17
C LYS A 200 0.70 -7.11 -25.47
N ALA A 201 -0.13 -6.59 -24.56
CA ALA A 201 -0.82 -5.31 -24.73
C ALA A 201 0.17 -4.15 -24.84
N PHE A 202 1.26 -4.16 -24.07
CA PHE A 202 2.34 -3.15 -24.13
C PHE A 202 3.15 -3.17 -25.45
N LEU A 203 2.88 -4.09 -26.38
CA LEU A 203 3.40 -3.99 -27.75
C LEU A 203 2.69 -2.88 -28.57
N ASP A 204 1.49 -2.48 -28.14
CA ASP A 204 0.79 -1.31 -28.68
C ASP A 204 1.27 -0.05 -27.96
N PRO A 205 1.81 0.97 -28.66
CA PRO A 205 2.22 2.23 -28.06
C PRO A 205 1.11 2.98 -27.31
N GLU A 206 -0.16 2.76 -27.65
CA GLU A 206 -1.30 3.39 -26.95
C GLU A 206 -1.45 2.85 -25.52
N ALA A 207 -0.89 1.68 -25.21
CA ALA A 207 -0.89 1.14 -23.85
C ALA A 207 -0.14 2.04 -22.86
N ASP A 208 0.81 2.86 -23.31
CA ASP A 208 1.51 3.86 -22.50
C ASP A 208 0.57 4.98 -21.98
N HIS A 209 -0.64 5.11 -22.52
CA HIS A 209 -1.64 6.09 -22.11
C HIS A 209 -2.89 5.44 -21.48
N HIS A 210 -2.86 4.12 -21.27
CA HIS A 210 -3.99 3.37 -20.76
C HIS A 210 -3.88 3.15 -19.23
N PRO A 211 -4.63 3.89 -18.38
CA PRO A 211 -4.47 3.86 -16.94
C PRO A 211 -4.69 2.46 -16.35
N GLY A 212 -5.70 1.71 -16.84
CA GLY A 212 -5.97 0.34 -16.39
C GLY A 212 -4.81 -0.64 -16.60
N LEU A 213 -4.18 -0.68 -17.78
CA LEU A 213 -3.06 -1.58 -18.05
C LEU A 213 -1.84 -1.23 -17.20
N LEU A 214 -1.50 0.06 -17.12
CA LEU A 214 -0.36 0.54 -16.34
C LEU A 214 -0.54 0.23 -14.85
N HIS A 215 -1.72 0.53 -14.31
CA HIS A 215 -2.09 0.26 -12.92
C HIS A 215 -2.02 -1.22 -12.56
N LEU A 216 -2.70 -2.07 -13.34
CA LEU A 216 -2.75 -3.51 -13.08
C LEU A 216 -1.36 -4.15 -13.22
N TYR A 217 -0.51 -3.66 -14.13
CA TYR A 217 0.86 -4.17 -14.25
C TYR A 217 1.71 -3.86 -13.02
N ILE A 218 1.57 -2.67 -12.44
CA ILE A 218 2.27 -2.32 -11.18
C ILE A 218 1.87 -3.30 -10.07
N HIS A 219 0.56 -3.44 -9.79
CA HIS A 219 0.08 -4.38 -8.77
C HIS A 219 0.48 -5.83 -9.04
N LEU A 220 0.47 -6.24 -10.31
CA LEU A 220 0.88 -7.59 -10.66
C LEU A 220 2.38 -7.83 -10.37
N ILE A 221 3.23 -6.83 -10.61
CA ILE A 221 4.69 -6.99 -10.61
C ILE A 221 5.34 -6.65 -9.27
N GLU A 222 4.69 -5.84 -8.41
CA GLU A 222 5.22 -5.42 -7.10
C GLU A 222 5.64 -6.59 -6.19
N MET A 223 4.88 -7.69 -6.19
CA MET A 223 5.18 -8.88 -5.40
C MET A 223 6.18 -9.84 -6.08
N SER A 224 6.54 -9.59 -7.34
CA SER A 224 7.38 -10.50 -8.12
C SER A 224 8.85 -10.46 -7.68
N ALA A 225 9.65 -11.40 -8.21
CA ALA A 225 11.09 -11.40 -8.01
C ALA A 225 11.83 -10.26 -8.77
N SER A 226 11.12 -9.50 -9.61
CA SER A 226 11.70 -8.46 -10.48
C SER A 226 10.77 -7.24 -10.60
N PRO A 227 10.56 -6.48 -9.51
CA PRO A 227 9.67 -5.32 -9.51
C PRO A 227 10.12 -4.21 -10.49
N GLU A 228 11.42 -4.14 -10.80
CA GLU A 228 11.99 -3.20 -11.76
C GLU A 228 11.39 -3.31 -13.18
N ARG A 229 10.75 -4.43 -13.53
CA ARG A 229 10.03 -4.58 -14.81
C ARG A 229 8.90 -3.56 -14.96
N ALA A 230 8.30 -3.11 -13.87
CA ALA A 230 7.20 -2.17 -13.88
C ALA A 230 7.63 -0.70 -13.83
N ILE A 231 8.93 -0.37 -13.86
CA ILE A 231 9.42 1.03 -13.84
C ILE A 231 8.80 1.85 -14.97
N HIS A 232 8.77 1.32 -16.19
CA HIS A 232 8.17 2.03 -17.33
C HIS A 232 6.68 2.30 -17.12
N ALA A 233 5.93 1.33 -16.59
CA ALA A 233 4.52 1.51 -16.29
C ALA A 233 4.30 2.55 -15.17
N ALA A 234 5.11 2.51 -14.12
CA ALA A 234 5.11 3.47 -13.03
C ALA A 234 5.43 4.90 -13.51
N ASP A 235 6.44 5.05 -14.38
CA ASP A 235 6.80 6.34 -14.98
C ASP A 235 5.67 6.93 -15.83
N LYS A 236 4.98 6.09 -16.61
CA LYS A 236 3.88 6.52 -17.50
C LYS A 236 2.59 6.83 -16.76
N LEU A 237 2.30 6.11 -15.67
CA LEU A 237 1.09 6.33 -14.89
C LEU A 237 1.14 7.62 -14.07
N LEU A 238 2.33 8.03 -13.62
CA LEU A 238 2.52 9.18 -12.76
C LEU A 238 2.00 10.48 -13.39
N GLY A 239 0.89 10.99 -12.86
CA GLY A 239 0.24 12.22 -13.35
C GLY A 239 -0.56 12.05 -14.63
N LEU A 240 -0.77 10.82 -15.13
CA LEU A 240 -1.58 10.54 -16.32
C LEU A 240 -3.06 10.93 -16.11
N ILE A 241 -3.59 10.64 -14.92
CA ILE A 241 -4.95 10.99 -14.49
C ILE A 241 -4.82 11.92 -13.27
N PRO A 242 -4.75 13.25 -13.46
CA PRO A 242 -4.27 14.18 -12.45
C PRO A 242 -4.98 14.10 -11.10
N ASP A 243 -6.32 14.10 -11.07
CA ASP A 243 -7.13 14.11 -9.85
C ASP A 243 -7.50 12.69 -9.35
N ALA A 244 -6.95 11.62 -9.93
CA ALA A 244 -7.11 10.27 -9.41
C ALA A 244 -5.95 9.94 -8.45
N ALA A 245 -6.18 10.13 -7.14
CA ALA A 245 -5.13 9.98 -6.12
C ALA A 245 -4.48 8.59 -6.14
N HIS A 246 -5.29 7.52 -6.15
CA HIS A 246 -4.77 6.16 -6.18
C HIS A 246 -3.84 5.90 -7.37
N LEU A 247 -4.17 6.39 -8.57
CA LEU A 247 -3.29 6.23 -9.74
C LEU A 247 -2.00 7.04 -9.64
N ASN A 248 -2.03 8.22 -9.00
CA ASN A 248 -0.81 8.98 -8.70
C ASN A 248 0.05 8.30 -7.63
N HIS A 249 -0.58 7.55 -6.72
CA HIS A 249 0.09 6.79 -5.67
C HIS A 249 0.81 5.55 -6.20
N MET A 250 0.17 4.80 -7.11
CA MET A 250 0.62 3.50 -7.61
C MET A 250 2.11 3.40 -7.98
N PRO A 251 2.74 4.38 -8.66
CA PRO A 251 4.18 4.33 -8.95
C PRO A 251 5.05 4.09 -7.71
N SER A 252 4.60 4.56 -6.55
CA SER A 252 5.34 4.44 -5.30
C SER A 252 5.54 3.00 -4.84
N HIS A 253 4.66 2.07 -5.21
CA HIS A 253 4.80 0.64 -4.93
C HIS A 253 6.09 0.08 -5.53
N ILE A 254 6.42 0.50 -6.76
CA ILE A 254 7.67 0.11 -7.43
C ILE A 254 8.85 0.91 -6.88
N ASP A 255 8.66 2.23 -6.70
CA ASP A 255 9.73 3.11 -6.23
C ASP A 255 10.32 2.65 -4.89
N VAL A 256 9.49 2.26 -3.91
CA VAL A 256 10.00 1.75 -2.61
C VAL A 256 10.75 0.43 -2.76
N LEU A 257 10.27 -0.48 -3.61
CA LEU A 257 10.90 -1.78 -3.83
C LEU A 257 12.27 -1.63 -4.50
N ILE A 258 12.45 -0.69 -5.42
CA ILE A 258 13.76 -0.44 -6.05
C ILE A 258 14.66 0.52 -5.25
N GLY A 259 14.18 1.02 -4.11
CA GLY A 259 14.92 1.92 -3.24
C GLY A 259 14.97 3.38 -3.71
N ASP A 260 14.06 3.80 -4.59
CA ASP A 260 13.89 5.22 -4.94
C ASP A 260 12.84 5.88 -4.05
N TYR A 261 13.15 5.99 -2.76
CA TYR A 261 12.25 6.60 -1.78
C TYR A 261 11.97 8.08 -2.07
N ARG A 262 12.81 8.77 -2.86
CA ARG A 262 12.55 10.16 -3.27
C ARG A 262 11.37 10.23 -4.24
N ARG A 263 11.35 9.35 -5.23
CA ARG A 263 10.22 9.22 -6.15
C ARG A 263 8.97 8.72 -5.44
N ALA A 264 9.10 7.77 -4.51
CA ALA A 264 7.98 7.34 -3.67
C ALA A 264 7.35 8.52 -2.90
N ILE A 265 8.16 9.38 -2.27
CA ILE A 265 7.67 10.61 -1.60
C ILE A 265 6.98 11.54 -2.60
N TYR A 266 7.53 11.73 -3.81
CA TYR A 266 6.93 12.60 -4.82
C TYR A 266 5.57 12.08 -5.32
N ALA A 267 5.46 10.80 -5.65
CA ALA A 267 4.22 10.16 -6.11
C ALA A 267 3.12 10.29 -5.06
N ASN A 268 3.42 9.94 -3.80
CA ASN A 268 2.47 10.06 -2.70
C ASN A 268 2.08 11.51 -2.38
N ALA A 269 3.01 12.46 -2.45
CA ALA A 269 2.68 13.87 -2.23
C ALA A 269 1.69 14.39 -3.28
N ARG A 270 1.79 13.92 -4.54
CA ARG A 270 0.80 14.23 -5.59
C ARG A 270 -0.53 13.55 -5.31
N ALA A 271 -0.51 12.29 -4.88
CA ALA A 271 -1.72 11.55 -4.54
C ALA A 271 -2.51 12.26 -3.42
N ILE A 272 -1.84 12.65 -2.34
CA ILE A 272 -2.44 13.42 -1.23
C ILE A 272 -3.01 14.76 -1.71
N VAL A 273 -2.35 15.47 -2.63
CA VAL A 273 -2.93 16.70 -3.20
C VAL A 273 -4.22 16.40 -3.96
N SER A 274 -4.26 15.29 -4.69
CA SER A 274 -5.44 14.84 -5.45
C SER A 274 -6.59 14.44 -4.51
N ASP A 275 -6.28 13.76 -3.41
CA ASP A 275 -7.23 13.45 -2.34
C ASP A 275 -7.88 14.70 -1.77
N GLU A 276 -7.11 15.75 -1.52
CA GLU A 276 -7.67 17.00 -0.99
C GLU A 276 -8.60 17.69 -1.99
N VAL A 277 -8.36 17.55 -3.31
CA VAL A 277 -9.33 17.97 -4.34
C VAL A 277 -10.63 17.19 -4.21
N TYR A 278 -10.57 15.87 -4.07
CA TYR A 278 -11.76 15.03 -3.83
C TYR A 278 -12.50 15.42 -2.55
N VAL A 279 -11.80 15.50 -1.43
CA VAL A 279 -12.39 15.85 -0.12
C VAL A 279 -13.06 17.22 -0.16
N SER A 280 -12.45 18.21 -0.84
CA SER A 280 -13.02 19.56 -0.94
C SER A 280 -14.37 19.61 -1.67
N ARG A 281 -14.66 18.60 -2.51
CA ARG A 281 -15.87 18.54 -3.35
C ARG A 281 -16.89 17.52 -2.83
N SER A 282 -16.44 16.34 -2.42
CA SER A 282 -17.28 15.19 -2.05
C SER A 282 -17.30 14.90 -0.54
N GLY A 283 -16.42 15.56 0.25
CA GLY A 283 -16.25 15.31 1.67
C GLY A 283 -15.30 14.14 1.99
N PRO A 284 -14.92 13.97 3.26
CA PRO A 284 -13.89 13.00 3.69
C PRO A 284 -14.41 11.59 3.98
N GLY A 285 -15.72 11.35 3.88
CA GLY A 285 -16.37 10.11 4.36
C GLY A 285 -16.34 8.94 3.37
N GLY A 286 -16.84 7.79 3.82
CA GLY A 286 -16.95 6.56 3.02
C GLY A 286 -15.72 5.64 3.14
N PHE A 287 -15.75 4.54 2.39
CA PHE A 287 -14.64 3.55 2.36
C PHE A 287 -13.36 4.15 1.77
N TYR A 288 -13.47 5.21 0.95
CA TYR A 288 -12.34 5.87 0.31
C TYR A 288 -11.29 6.42 1.28
N ILE A 289 -11.65 6.66 2.56
CA ILE A 289 -10.68 7.03 3.58
C ILE A 289 -9.50 6.05 3.68
N LEU A 290 -9.72 4.75 3.39
CA LEU A 290 -8.63 3.76 3.38
C LEU A 290 -7.52 4.15 2.40
N TYR A 291 -7.87 4.53 1.17
CA TYR A 291 -6.90 4.96 0.16
C TYR A 291 -6.14 6.22 0.60
N ARG A 292 -6.84 7.19 1.19
CA ARG A 292 -6.20 8.40 1.72
C ARG A 292 -5.18 8.08 2.82
N LEU A 293 -5.58 7.24 3.79
CA LEU A 293 -4.69 6.82 4.89
C LEU A 293 -3.51 6.01 4.37
N HIS A 294 -3.73 5.20 3.34
CA HIS A 294 -2.70 4.45 2.67
C HIS A 294 -1.65 5.38 2.01
N ASP A 295 -2.07 6.38 1.22
CA ASP A 295 -1.19 7.38 0.61
C ASP A 295 -0.34 8.12 1.66
N TYR A 296 -0.96 8.51 2.79
CA TYR A 296 -0.23 9.08 3.92
C TYR A 296 0.77 8.09 4.52
N SER A 297 0.38 6.84 4.76
CA SER A 297 1.26 5.84 5.37
C SER A 297 2.47 5.52 4.49
N SER A 298 2.30 5.52 3.16
CA SER A 298 3.34 5.26 2.18
C SER A 298 4.38 6.38 2.10
N ILE A 299 3.96 7.65 2.11
CA ILE A 299 4.92 8.77 2.18
C ILE A 299 5.67 8.80 3.51
N ILE A 300 4.99 8.46 4.63
CA ILE A 300 5.64 8.38 5.95
C ILE A 300 6.70 7.28 5.94
N TYR A 301 6.37 6.11 5.39
CA TYR A 301 7.31 4.99 5.24
C TYR A 301 8.53 5.40 4.40
N ALA A 302 8.33 5.97 3.21
CA ALA A 302 9.44 6.41 2.35
C ALA A 302 10.31 7.49 3.03
N ALA A 303 9.69 8.45 3.74
CA ALA A 303 10.39 9.47 4.50
C ALA A 303 11.23 8.88 5.65
N MET A 304 10.71 7.85 6.35
CA MET A 304 11.47 7.12 7.36
C MET A 304 12.70 6.44 6.76
N PHE A 305 12.62 5.88 5.55
CA PHE A 305 13.73 5.21 4.88
C PHE A 305 14.78 6.18 4.29
N ASN A 306 14.38 7.42 4.00
CA ASN A 306 15.28 8.52 3.63
C ASN A 306 15.87 9.29 4.83
N GLY A 307 15.53 8.93 6.07
CA GLY A 307 16.00 9.67 7.24
C GLY A 307 15.42 11.09 7.32
N GLN A 308 14.18 11.29 6.87
CA GLN A 308 13.48 12.58 6.86
C GLN A 308 12.39 12.65 7.95
N TYR A 309 12.79 12.93 9.18
CA TYR A 309 11.91 13.06 10.34
C TYR A 309 10.87 14.17 10.16
N LYS A 310 11.27 15.36 9.67
CA LYS A 310 10.35 16.50 9.50
C LYS A 310 9.30 16.20 8.45
N THR A 311 9.70 15.56 7.35
CA THR A 311 8.78 15.10 6.31
C THR A 311 7.81 14.06 6.88
N ALA A 312 8.32 13.02 7.56
CA ALA A 312 7.49 11.98 8.16
C ALA A 312 6.45 12.58 9.14
N MET A 313 6.87 13.46 10.05
CA MET A 313 5.97 14.09 11.02
C MET A 313 4.93 15.00 10.37
N ARG A 314 5.31 15.78 9.35
CA ARG A 314 4.35 16.61 8.58
C ARG A 314 3.20 15.77 8.03
N PHE A 315 3.51 14.60 7.48
CA PHE A 315 2.49 13.72 6.90
C PHE A 315 1.73 12.90 7.94
N VAL A 316 2.36 12.51 9.07
CA VAL A 316 1.65 11.97 10.23
C VAL A 316 0.57 12.94 10.71
N GLU A 317 0.90 14.22 10.87
CA GLU A 317 -0.07 15.22 11.29
C GLU A 317 -1.19 15.44 10.27
N GLY A 318 -0.88 15.36 8.97
CA GLY A 318 -1.89 15.40 7.90
C GLY A 318 -2.84 14.21 7.94
N MET A 319 -2.30 13.01 8.15
CA MET A 319 -3.06 11.77 8.28
C MET A 319 -4.00 11.81 9.49
N GLU A 320 -3.50 12.26 10.64
CA GLU A 320 -4.32 12.38 11.85
C GLU A 320 -5.41 13.44 11.73
N ARG A 321 -5.15 14.57 11.07
CA ARG A 321 -6.22 15.55 10.77
C ARG A 321 -7.27 14.99 9.82
N SER A 322 -6.86 14.10 8.92
CA SER A 322 -7.74 13.43 7.96
C SER A 322 -8.57 12.30 8.58
N MET A 323 -8.16 11.82 9.76
CA MET A 323 -8.75 10.70 10.48
C MET A 323 -9.48 11.23 11.72
N GLY A 324 -10.81 11.33 11.65
CA GLY A 324 -11.64 11.64 12.82
C GLY A 324 -11.91 10.39 13.68
N GLU A 325 -12.23 10.57 14.96
CA GLU A 325 -12.69 9.48 15.84
C GLU A 325 -13.89 8.73 15.26
N GLU A 326 -14.80 9.45 14.57
CA GLU A 326 -15.94 8.86 13.86
C GLU A 326 -15.49 7.80 12.85
N SER A 327 -14.47 8.10 12.03
CA SER A 327 -13.93 7.15 11.06
C SER A 327 -13.38 5.89 11.73
N VAL A 328 -12.69 6.06 12.86
CA VAL A 328 -12.21 4.94 13.68
C VAL A 328 -13.38 4.13 14.21
N ARG A 329 -14.44 4.75 14.72
CA ARG A 329 -15.61 4.02 15.25
C ARG A 329 -16.41 3.29 14.18
N VAL A 330 -16.49 3.83 12.96
CA VAL A 330 -17.23 3.22 11.85
C VAL A 330 -16.47 2.03 11.27
N MET A 331 -15.14 2.11 11.14
CA MET A 331 -14.30 1.04 10.57
C MET A 331 -13.10 0.71 11.47
N PRO A 332 -13.33 0.28 12.71
CA PRO A 332 -12.27 0.16 13.69
C PRO A 332 -11.26 -0.95 13.34
N ASP A 333 -11.71 -1.98 12.60
CA ASP A 333 -10.85 -3.07 12.13
C ASP A 333 -9.83 -2.66 11.08
N ILE A 334 -10.08 -1.57 10.36
CA ILE A 334 -9.22 -1.12 9.24
C ILE A 334 -8.48 0.17 9.63
N VAL A 335 -9.17 1.12 10.26
CA VAL A 335 -8.67 2.49 10.44
C VAL A 335 -7.80 2.63 11.69
N GLU A 336 -8.08 1.87 12.75
CA GLU A 336 -7.47 2.13 14.06
C GLU A 336 -5.94 2.00 14.09
N SER A 337 -5.37 1.07 13.32
CA SER A 337 -3.91 0.89 13.28
C SER A 337 -3.16 2.12 12.78
N TYR A 338 -3.75 2.91 11.87
CA TYR A 338 -3.13 4.13 11.34
C TYR A 338 -2.92 5.20 12.42
N VAL A 339 -3.72 5.18 13.50
CA VAL A 339 -3.53 6.09 14.65
C VAL A 339 -2.17 5.85 15.31
N SER A 340 -1.64 4.63 15.23
CA SER A 340 -0.36 4.26 15.83
C SER A 340 0.87 4.65 14.98
N THR A 341 0.70 5.10 13.74
CA THR A 341 1.81 5.42 12.81
C THR A 341 2.79 6.45 13.37
N ARG A 342 2.31 7.44 14.15
CA ARG A 342 3.21 8.39 14.83
C ARG A 342 4.27 7.67 15.67
N LEU A 343 3.89 6.61 16.37
CA LEU A 343 4.78 5.89 17.28
C LEU A 343 5.91 5.19 16.51
N HIS A 344 5.64 4.68 15.31
CA HIS A 344 6.68 4.15 14.42
C HIS A 344 7.70 5.23 14.05
N VAL A 345 7.26 6.43 13.70
CA VAL A 345 8.14 7.56 13.38
C VAL A 345 8.98 7.96 14.59
N LEU A 346 8.35 8.15 15.76
CA LEU A 346 9.07 8.55 16.97
C LEU A 346 10.12 7.51 17.39
N VAL A 347 9.81 6.21 17.30
CA VAL A 347 10.76 5.13 17.60
C VAL A 347 11.91 5.11 16.59
N ARG A 348 11.63 5.21 15.28
CA ARG A 348 12.65 5.24 14.23
C ARG A 348 13.68 6.36 14.44
N PHE A 349 13.22 7.52 14.90
CA PHE A 349 14.04 8.71 15.08
C PHE A 349 14.48 8.96 16.53
N GLY A 350 14.30 7.97 17.41
CA GLY A 350 14.77 8.03 18.80
C GLY A 350 14.18 9.19 19.61
N ARG A 351 12.95 9.61 19.33
CA ARG A 351 12.27 10.71 20.04
C ARG A 351 11.65 10.20 21.35
N TRP A 352 12.54 9.73 22.24
CA TRP A 352 12.18 9.05 23.49
C TRP A 352 11.35 9.92 24.43
N ASP A 353 11.75 11.18 24.64
CA ASP A 353 11.03 12.08 25.54
C ASP A 353 9.62 12.40 25.01
N GLU A 354 9.49 12.64 23.70
CA GLU A 354 8.18 12.86 23.07
C GLU A 354 7.25 11.66 23.26
N ILE A 355 7.77 10.42 23.19
CA ILE A 355 6.98 9.21 23.44
C ILE A 355 6.48 9.17 24.89
N LEU A 356 7.34 9.51 25.85
CA LEU A 356 7.01 9.45 27.29
C LEU A 356 6.01 10.53 27.70
N GLU A 357 6.02 11.68 27.01
CA GLU A 357 5.08 12.79 27.22
C GLU A 357 3.67 12.52 26.65
N ARG A 358 3.51 11.53 25.76
CA ARG A 358 2.20 11.24 25.16
C ARG A 358 1.21 10.65 26.17
N GLN A 359 0.00 11.17 26.13
CA GLN A 359 -1.12 10.64 26.90
C GLN A 359 -1.71 9.39 26.23
N MET A 360 -1.97 8.36 27.04
CA MET A 360 -2.69 7.16 26.60
C MET A 360 -4.13 7.52 26.17
N PRO A 361 -4.70 6.81 25.18
CA PRO A 361 -6.10 7.00 24.82
C PRO A 361 -7.03 6.68 26.00
N GLU A 362 -8.12 7.45 26.08
CA GLU A 362 -9.18 7.21 27.06
C GLU A 362 -9.89 5.89 26.76
N ASP A 363 -10.36 5.71 25.52
CA ASP A 363 -11.03 4.51 25.01
C ASP A 363 -10.00 3.46 24.51
N LYS A 364 -9.42 2.72 25.46
CA LYS A 364 -8.41 1.68 25.15
C LYS A 364 -8.99 0.45 24.44
N ASP A 365 -10.32 0.28 24.43
CA ASP A 365 -10.98 -0.80 23.70
C ASP A 365 -11.12 -0.45 22.22
N LEU A 366 -11.49 0.79 21.91
CA LEU A 366 -11.47 1.28 20.53
C LEU A 366 -10.02 1.29 19.99
N TYR A 367 -9.13 1.99 20.70
CA TYR A 367 -7.73 2.22 20.33
C TYR A 367 -6.78 1.11 20.80
N CYS A 368 -7.19 -0.15 20.64
CA CYS A 368 -6.47 -1.30 21.22
C CYS A 368 -5.08 -1.51 20.62
N VAL A 369 -4.90 -1.35 19.30
CA VAL A 369 -3.60 -1.48 18.62
C VAL A 369 -2.70 -0.33 19.01
N THR A 370 -3.23 0.89 19.02
CA THR A 370 -2.54 2.10 19.43
C THR A 370 -2.07 2.02 20.87
N THR A 371 -2.92 1.52 21.78
CA THR A 371 -2.57 1.31 23.19
C THR A 371 -1.40 0.34 23.33
N ALA A 372 -1.43 -0.79 22.61
CA ALA A 372 -0.30 -1.73 22.60
C ALA A 372 0.97 -1.03 22.06
N MET A 373 0.89 -0.36 20.91
CA MET A 373 2.04 0.36 20.34
C MET A 373 2.61 1.44 21.26
N MET A 374 1.77 2.12 22.05
CA MET A 374 2.23 3.12 23.02
C MET A 374 3.05 2.48 24.15
N HIS A 375 2.57 1.37 24.71
CA HIS A 375 3.33 0.64 25.74
C HIS A 375 4.64 0.09 25.18
N TYR A 376 4.63 -0.44 23.95
CA TYR A 376 5.85 -0.86 23.24
C TYR A 376 6.87 0.30 23.13
N ALA A 377 6.44 1.43 22.59
CA ALA A 377 7.31 2.58 22.34
C ALA A 377 7.86 3.15 23.67
N ARG A 378 7.03 3.24 24.71
CA ARG A 378 7.44 3.70 26.05
C ARG A 378 8.44 2.76 26.70
N GLY A 379 8.23 1.43 26.58
CA GLY A 379 9.17 0.43 27.05
C GLY A 379 10.56 0.59 26.41
N LEU A 380 10.62 0.79 25.09
CA LEU A 380 11.88 1.09 24.40
C LEU A 380 12.52 2.41 24.86
N ALA A 381 11.73 3.47 24.98
CA ALA A 381 12.22 4.77 25.43
C ALA A 381 12.84 4.71 26.83
N LEU A 382 12.17 4.03 27.78
CA LEU A 382 12.67 3.83 29.14
C LEU A 382 13.93 2.95 29.17
N ALA A 383 13.95 1.89 28.37
CA ALA A 383 15.11 1.01 28.24
C ALA A 383 16.34 1.76 27.71
N ALA A 384 16.17 2.58 26.66
CA ALA A 384 17.22 3.41 26.09
C ALA A 384 17.74 4.48 27.08
N GLN A 385 16.89 4.92 28.03
CA GLN A 385 17.28 5.82 29.13
C GLN A 385 17.83 5.11 30.38
N GLY A 386 17.95 3.77 30.36
CA GLY A 386 18.45 2.97 31.49
C GLY A 386 17.45 2.76 32.62
N LYS A 387 16.17 3.12 32.44
CA LYS A 387 15.09 2.99 33.43
C LYS A 387 14.40 1.63 33.35
N LEU A 388 15.14 0.56 33.64
CA LEU A 388 14.68 -0.81 33.37
C LEU A 388 13.46 -1.24 34.19
N ASP A 389 13.37 -0.84 35.47
CA ASP A 389 12.22 -1.18 36.31
C ASP A 389 10.91 -0.59 35.75
N GLU A 390 10.95 0.64 35.24
CA GLU A 390 9.80 1.28 34.59
C GLU A 390 9.50 0.62 33.22
N ALA A 391 10.55 0.24 32.48
CA ALA A 391 10.41 -0.43 31.20
C ALA A 391 9.77 -1.82 31.33
N ASP A 392 9.99 -2.52 32.44
CA ASP A 392 9.34 -3.81 32.75
C ASP A 392 7.85 -3.68 33.04
N ILE A 393 7.46 -2.56 33.66
CA ILE A 393 6.06 -2.22 33.85
C ILE A 393 5.40 -1.99 32.48
N GLU A 394 6.04 -1.21 31.59
CA GLU A 394 5.53 -0.99 30.23
C GLU A 394 5.49 -2.27 29.40
N GLN A 395 6.46 -3.19 29.54
CA GLN A 395 6.41 -4.52 28.91
C GLN A 395 5.21 -5.34 29.40
N SER A 396 4.95 -5.35 30.70
CA SER A 396 3.79 -6.04 31.27
C SER A 396 2.47 -5.45 30.77
N HIS A 397 2.41 -4.11 30.62
CA HIS A 397 1.26 -3.42 30.05
C HIS A 397 1.10 -3.69 28.55
N PHE A 398 2.19 -3.74 27.78
CA PHE A 398 2.18 -4.13 26.38
C PHE A 398 1.58 -5.53 26.20
N GLU A 399 2.04 -6.52 26.97
CA GLU A 399 1.53 -7.89 26.89
C GLU A 399 0.04 -7.97 27.26
N ALA A 400 -0.41 -7.17 28.23
CA ALA A 400 -1.82 -7.07 28.59
C ALA A 400 -2.66 -6.40 27.49
N ALA A 401 -2.15 -5.34 26.86
CA ALA A 401 -2.81 -4.65 25.76
C ALA A 401 -2.90 -5.54 24.51
N LEU A 402 -1.83 -6.26 24.18
CA LEU A 402 -1.79 -7.20 23.05
C LEU A 402 -2.87 -8.27 23.14
N ARG A 403 -3.12 -8.82 24.34
CA ARG A 403 -4.19 -9.82 24.56
C ARG A 403 -5.61 -9.27 24.34
N ARG A 404 -5.80 -7.94 24.33
CA ARG A 404 -7.09 -7.29 24.09
C ARG A 404 -7.34 -6.99 22.61
N VAL A 405 -6.33 -7.06 21.76
CA VAL A 405 -6.47 -6.78 20.33
C VAL A 405 -7.33 -7.89 19.68
N PRO A 406 -8.49 -7.57 19.09
CA PRO A 406 -9.31 -8.55 18.40
C PRO A 406 -8.59 -9.15 17.19
N PRO A 407 -8.81 -10.44 16.84
CA PRO A 407 -8.27 -11.03 15.62
C PRO A 407 -8.70 -10.33 14.33
N SER A 408 -9.82 -9.61 14.36
CA SER A 408 -10.34 -8.84 13.22
C SER A 408 -9.54 -7.57 12.90
N ARG A 409 -8.77 -7.04 13.86
CA ARG A 409 -7.96 -5.82 13.66
C ARG A 409 -6.88 -6.05 12.61
N LEU A 410 -6.79 -5.12 11.68
CA LEU A 410 -5.82 -5.11 10.59
C LEU A 410 -4.82 -3.98 10.77
N HIS A 411 -3.58 -4.24 10.36
CA HIS A 411 -2.74 -3.26 9.70
C HIS A 411 -2.80 -3.62 8.22
N PHE A 412 -3.78 -3.06 7.53
CA PHE A 412 -4.22 -3.53 6.22
C PHE A 412 -3.05 -3.74 5.24
N PRO A 413 -2.99 -4.86 4.50
CA PRO A 413 -3.93 -5.99 4.47
C PRO A 413 -3.65 -7.09 5.51
N ALA A 414 -2.65 -6.92 6.37
CA ALA A 414 -2.24 -7.90 7.38
C ALA A 414 -3.03 -7.75 8.69
N HIS A 415 -3.04 -8.79 9.51
CA HIS A 415 -3.62 -8.73 10.86
C HIS A 415 -2.68 -8.02 11.85
N SER A 416 -3.25 -7.24 12.77
CA SER A 416 -2.49 -6.47 13.76
C SER A 416 -1.75 -7.34 14.78
N ILE A 417 -2.28 -8.51 15.14
CA ILE A 417 -1.66 -9.39 16.15
C ILE A 417 -0.27 -9.88 15.69
N PRO A 418 -0.10 -10.49 14.49
CA PRO A 418 1.22 -10.82 13.95
C PRO A 418 2.17 -9.61 13.86
N THR A 419 1.66 -8.44 13.46
CA THR A 419 2.45 -7.20 13.37
C THR A 419 2.99 -6.79 14.75
N LEU A 420 2.14 -6.76 15.78
CA LEU A 420 2.53 -6.44 17.16
C LEU A 420 3.45 -7.51 17.78
N ALA A 421 3.34 -8.76 17.34
CA ALA A 421 4.23 -9.84 17.78
C ALA A 421 5.70 -9.61 17.37
N ILE A 422 5.96 -8.78 16.36
CA ILE A 422 7.31 -8.31 16.03
C ILE A 422 7.78 -7.33 17.13
N GLY A 423 6.95 -6.35 17.47
CA GLY A 423 7.19 -5.40 18.56
C GLY A 423 7.43 -6.07 19.91
N GLU A 424 6.71 -7.17 20.21
CA GLU A 424 6.93 -7.98 21.41
C GLU A 424 8.39 -8.46 21.52
N MET A 425 8.91 -9.06 20.44
CA MET A 425 10.26 -9.60 20.40
C MET A 425 11.32 -8.51 20.36
N MET A 426 11.02 -7.40 19.67
CA MET A 426 11.86 -6.21 19.69
C MET A 426 12.03 -5.65 21.10
N LEU A 427 10.94 -5.51 21.86
CA LEU A 427 10.97 -5.00 23.24
C LEU A 427 11.71 -5.97 24.18
N LYS A 428 11.42 -7.27 24.08
CA LYS A 428 12.14 -8.31 24.85
C LYS A 428 13.64 -8.26 24.58
N GLY A 429 14.02 -8.17 23.30
CA GLY A 429 15.42 -8.07 22.88
C GLY A 429 16.12 -6.84 23.45
N GLU A 430 15.49 -5.66 23.33
CA GLU A 430 16.03 -4.41 23.88
C GLU A 430 16.24 -4.48 25.40
N LEU A 431 15.25 -4.96 26.15
CA LEU A 431 15.35 -5.04 27.62
C LEU A 431 16.46 -5.99 28.07
N GLU A 432 16.53 -7.19 27.48
CA GLU A 432 17.62 -8.13 27.77
C GLU A 432 18.98 -7.57 27.38
N TYR A 433 19.05 -6.80 26.29
CA TYR A 433 20.29 -6.15 25.87
C TYR A 433 20.77 -5.16 26.94
N ARG A 434 19.87 -4.31 27.46
CA ARG A 434 20.19 -3.36 28.53
C ARG A 434 20.54 -4.02 29.86
N ARG A 435 20.00 -5.21 30.12
CA ARG A 435 20.42 -6.08 31.24
C ARG A 435 21.78 -6.74 31.02
N LYS A 436 22.39 -6.59 29.84
CA LYS A 436 23.62 -7.25 29.41
C LYS A 436 23.48 -8.77 29.26
N ASN A 437 22.25 -9.26 29.12
CA ASN A 437 21.93 -10.65 28.83
C ASN A 437 21.99 -10.89 27.31
N TYR A 438 23.15 -10.62 26.70
CA TYR A 438 23.29 -10.50 25.25
C TYR A 438 22.85 -11.74 24.48
N THR A 439 23.08 -12.95 25.01
CA THR A 439 22.64 -14.19 24.36
C THR A 439 21.12 -14.24 24.20
N GLU A 440 20.36 -13.90 25.25
CA GLU A 440 18.89 -13.91 25.18
C GLU A 440 18.38 -12.70 24.38
N ALA A 441 19.04 -11.54 24.52
CA ALA A 441 18.74 -10.35 23.73
C ALA A 441 18.78 -10.62 22.22
N PHE A 442 19.89 -11.18 21.72
CA PHE A 442 20.04 -11.46 20.30
C PHE A 442 19.14 -12.60 19.82
N LYS A 443 18.79 -13.57 20.68
CA LYS A 443 17.78 -14.58 20.34
C LYS A 443 16.40 -13.97 20.11
N HIS A 444 15.97 -13.03 20.96
CA HIS A 444 14.72 -12.31 20.76
C HIS A 444 14.75 -11.41 19.51
N LEU A 445 15.87 -10.72 19.25
CA LEU A 445 16.01 -9.89 18.05
C LEU A 445 16.03 -10.72 16.76
N GLU A 446 16.67 -11.89 16.77
CA GLU A 446 16.63 -12.84 15.64
C GLU A 446 15.21 -13.35 15.39
N GLU A 447 14.45 -13.65 16.44
CA GLU A 447 13.04 -14.00 16.32
C GLU A 447 12.20 -12.82 15.80
N ALA A 448 12.49 -11.58 16.19
CA ALA A 448 11.82 -10.40 15.64
C ALA A 448 12.08 -10.23 14.13
N VAL A 449 13.30 -10.54 13.67
CA VAL A 449 13.64 -10.59 12.24
C VAL A 449 12.88 -11.72 11.55
N HIS A 450 12.85 -12.91 12.13
CA HIS A 450 12.10 -14.04 11.58
C HIS A 450 10.60 -13.75 11.42
N ARG A 451 9.97 -13.14 12.43
CA ARG A 451 8.56 -12.73 12.39
C ARG A 451 8.31 -11.65 11.33
N TYR A 452 9.22 -10.68 11.20
CA TYR A 452 9.15 -9.66 10.17
C TYR A 452 9.21 -10.25 8.75
N ASP A 453 10.20 -11.11 8.48
CA ASP A 453 10.42 -11.72 7.17
C ASP A 453 9.29 -12.68 6.74
N ASN A 454 8.47 -13.16 7.69
CA ASN A 454 7.32 -14.03 7.44
C ASN A 454 5.97 -13.33 7.64
N LEU A 455 5.97 -12.01 7.83
CA LEU A 455 4.74 -11.23 7.89
C LEU A 455 4.02 -11.30 6.54
N GLN A 456 2.69 -11.25 6.57
CA GLN A 456 1.92 -11.13 5.34
C GLN A 456 2.37 -9.88 4.57
N TYR A 457 2.56 -10.03 3.26
CA TYR A 457 2.89 -8.90 2.40
C TYR A 457 1.84 -7.80 2.51
N GLY A 458 2.33 -6.57 2.63
CA GLY A 458 1.57 -5.35 2.56
C GLY A 458 2.51 -4.26 2.10
N GLU A 459 1.98 -3.30 1.38
CA GLU A 459 2.70 -2.09 1.02
C GLU A 459 1.94 -0.88 1.62
N PRO A 460 2.63 0.06 2.29
CA PRO A 460 3.95 -0.16 2.88
C PRO A 460 3.87 -1.28 3.94
N TRP A 461 5.02 -1.79 4.40
CA TRP A 461 5.01 -2.89 5.37
C TRP A 461 4.26 -2.51 6.65
N PRO A 462 3.34 -3.39 7.14
CA PRO A 462 2.57 -3.14 8.36
C PRO A 462 3.42 -2.76 9.57
N TRP A 463 4.62 -3.35 9.67
CA TRP A 463 5.65 -2.93 10.61
C TRP A 463 6.65 -2.02 9.89
N MET A 464 6.60 -0.71 10.15
CA MET A 464 7.28 0.29 9.30
C MET A 464 8.80 0.38 9.46
N MET A 465 9.41 -0.36 10.39
CA MET A 465 10.86 -0.37 10.62
C MET A 465 11.39 -1.80 10.61
N PRO A 466 12.19 -2.21 9.62
CA PRO A 466 12.70 -3.58 9.57
C PRO A 466 13.50 -3.93 10.83
N SER A 467 13.18 -5.05 11.47
CA SER A 467 13.84 -5.52 12.71
C SER A 467 15.34 -5.75 12.53
N ARG A 468 15.80 -5.89 11.27
CA ARG A 468 17.21 -6.01 10.90
C ARG A 468 18.03 -4.78 11.27
N HIS A 469 17.44 -3.58 11.23
CA HIS A 469 18.15 -2.35 11.54
C HIS A 469 18.59 -2.30 13.01
N PRO A 470 17.69 -2.40 14.02
CA PRO A 470 18.11 -2.47 15.42
C PRO A 470 18.98 -3.69 15.72
N TYR A 471 18.67 -4.86 15.16
CA TYR A 471 19.49 -6.06 15.35
C TYR A 471 20.93 -5.84 14.89
N ALA A 472 21.14 -5.35 13.66
CA ALA A 472 22.46 -5.08 13.12
C ALA A 472 23.17 -3.94 13.86
N ALA A 473 22.46 -2.89 14.28
CA ALA A 473 23.04 -1.81 15.07
C ALA A 473 23.67 -2.33 16.37
N LEU A 474 22.94 -3.17 17.11
CA LEU A 474 23.39 -3.76 18.36
C LEU A 474 24.50 -4.80 18.17
N LEU A 475 24.55 -5.48 17.02
CA LEU A 475 25.69 -6.32 16.63
C LEU A 475 26.96 -5.49 16.43
N VAL A 476 26.87 -4.32 15.78
CA VAL A 476 28.01 -3.41 15.63
C VAL A 476 28.48 -2.90 16.99
N GLU A 477 27.55 -2.53 17.88
CA GLU A 477 27.87 -2.11 19.26
C GLU A 477 28.68 -3.17 20.02
N GLN A 478 28.34 -4.46 19.85
CA GLN A 478 29.08 -5.57 20.48
C GLN A 478 30.36 -5.99 19.71
N GLY A 479 30.73 -5.26 18.65
CA GLY A 479 31.91 -5.57 17.84
C GLY A 479 31.75 -6.80 16.93
N TRP A 480 30.54 -7.32 16.74
CA TRP A 480 30.26 -8.47 15.86
C TRP A 480 30.12 -8.01 14.40
N ILE A 481 31.15 -7.30 13.91
CA ILE A 481 31.12 -6.53 12.66
C ILE A 481 30.82 -7.41 11.44
N GLN A 482 31.42 -8.61 11.36
CA GLN A 482 31.17 -9.52 10.23
C GLN A 482 29.72 -9.99 10.17
N LYS A 483 29.08 -10.23 11.34
CA LYS A 483 27.67 -10.63 11.41
C LYS A 483 26.78 -9.46 11.01
N ALA A 484 27.04 -8.26 11.55
CA ALA A 484 26.30 -7.06 11.18
C ALA A 484 26.38 -6.76 9.68
N LEU A 485 27.57 -6.87 9.08
CA LEU A 485 27.76 -6.68 7.64
C LEU A 485 26.86 -7.59 6.81
N LYS A 486 26.74 -8.87 7.20
CA LYS A 486 25.86 -9.83 6.53
C LYS A 486 24.39 -9.42 6.65
N ILE A 487 23.93 -8.99 7.82
CA ILE A 487 22.55 -8.53 8.01
C ILE A 487 22.23 -7.29 7.16
N TYR A 488 23.15 -6.32 7.08
CA TYR A 488 22.95 -5.16 6.21
C TYR A 488 23.02 -5.53 4.71
N SER A 489 23.85 -6.49 4.33
CA SER A 489 23.90 -7.03 2.96
C SER A 489 22.57 -7.66 2.55
N GLU A 490 21.97 -8.44 3.44
CA GLU A 490 20.65 -9.06 3.24
C GLU A 490 19.57 -7.99 3.07
N ASP A 491 19.53 -7.01 3.98
CA ASP A 491 18.56 -5.92 3.94
C ASP A 491 18.69 -5.06 2.68
N LEU A 492 19.91 -4.72 2.24
CA LEU A 492 20.13 -3.94 1.03
C LEU A 492 19.91 -4.72 -0.27
N GLY A 493 19.71 -6.04 -0.21
CA GLY A 493 19.59 -6.90 -1.38
C GLY A 493 20.91 -7.12 -2.14
N TYR A 494 22.06 -6.99 -1.47
CA TYR A 494 23.37 -7.30 -2.07
C TYR A 494 23.65 -8.80 -2.14
N ASP A 495 22.82 -9.61 -1.48
CA ASP A 495 22.76 -11.04 -1.67
C ASP A 495 21.31 -11.53 -1.81
N HIS A 496 21.14 -12.82 -2.11
CA HIS A 496 19.85 -13.42 -2.44
C HIS A 496 19.20 -14.18 -1.27
N THR A 497 19.54 -13.82 -0.03
CA THR A 497 19.02 -14.51 1.17
C THR A 497 17.56 -14.16 1.44
N LEU A 498 17.17 -12.92 1.14
CA LEU A 498 15.80 -12.45 1.31
C LEU A 498 15.02 -12.47 -0.01
N PRO A 499 13.72 -12.79 0.03
CA PRO A 499 12.77 -12.45 -1.01
C PRO A 499 12.94 -11.01 -1.50
N ARG A 500 12.72 -10.76 -2.79
CA ARG A 500 12.90 -9.42 -3.38
C ARG A 500 12.05 -8.35 -2.70
N ALA A 501 10.83 -8.69 -2.29
CA ALA A 501 9.96 -7.81 -1.53
C ALA A 501 10.53 -7.47 -0.14
N CYS A 502 11.23 -8.40 0.52
CA CYS A 502 11.78 -8.16 1.87
C CYS A 502 13.15 -7.44 1.85
N GLN A 503 13.61 -6.98 0.68
CA GLN A 503 14.81 -6.19 0.53
C GLN A 503 14.46 -4.70 0.48
N HIS A 504 15.32 -3.88 1.05
CA HIS A 504 15.19 -2.42 1.11
C HIS A 504 16.42 -1.75 0.47
N PRO A 505 16.58 -1.82 -0.87
CA PRO A 505 17.70 -1.18 -1.54
C PRO A 505 17.81 0.31 -1.19
N ASN A 506 19.03 0.83 -1.19
CA ASN A 506 19.35 2.26 -1.03
C ASN A 506 18.81 2.96 0.24
N ASN A 507 18.34 2.22 1.25
CA ASN A 507 17.87 2.86 2.47
C ASN A 507 19.05 3.45 3.27
N VAL A 508 18.88 4.66 3.81
CA VAL A 508 20.00 5.41 4.41
C VAL A 508 20.62 4.67 5.61
N TRP A 509 19.81 3.92 6.34
CA TRP A 509 20.17 3.28 7.60
C TRP A 509 21.09 2.07 7.39
N SER A 510 20.70 1.15 6.50
CA SER A 510 21.52 -0.01 6.16
C SER A 510 22.69 0.35 5.27
N LEU A 511 22.56 1.35 4.37
CA LEU A 511 23.72 1.88 3.64
C LEU A 511 24.79 2.41 4.62
N HIS A 512 24.37 3.18 5.63
CA HIS A 512 25.26 3.69 6.66
C HIS A 512 25.93 2.54 7.42
N GLY A 513 25.13 1.61 7.95
CA GLY A 513 25.63 0.48 8.75
C GLY A 513 26.54 -0.47 7.95
N TYR A 514 26.21 -0.73 6.69
CA TYR A 514 27.03 -1.56 5.79
C TYR A 514 28.39 -0.89 5.52
N HIS A 515 28.38 0.41 5.17
CA HIS A 515 29.61 1.16 4.96
C HIS A 515 30.48 1.21 6.22
N GLU A 516 29.90 1.49 7.40
CA GLU A 516 30.61 1.46 8.68
C GLU A 516 31.30 0.10 8.91
N CYS A 517 30.58 -1.01 8.67
CA CYS A 517 31.13 -2.34 8.82
C CYS A 517 32.30 -2.60 7.85
N LEU A 518 32.18 -2.19 6.59
CA LEU A 518 33.25 -2.32 5.60
C LEU A 518 34.51 -1.56 6.03
N VAL A 519 34.36 -0.34 6.53
CA VAL A 519 35.50 0.46 7.02
C VAL A 519 36.15 -0.19 8.25
N LYS A 520 35.35 -0.64 9.24
CA LYS A 520 35.87 -1.33 10.44
C LYS A 520 36.60 -2.63 10.10
N LEU A 521 36.20 -3.32 9.02
CA LEU A 521 36.87 -4.53 8.53
C LEU A 521 38.07 -4.25 7.60
N GLY A 522 38.35 -2.98 7.28
CA GLY A 522 39.42 -2.59 6.35
C GLY A 522 39.12 -2.88 4.87
N ARG A 523 37.85 -3.17 4.52
CA ARG A 523 37.39 -3.49 3.15
C ARG A 523 37.16 -2.22 2.33
N LYS A 524 38.23 -1.43 2.13
CA LYS A 524 38.17 -0.08 1.55
C LYS A 524 37.61 -0.02 0.13
N GLU A 525 37.94 -0.99 -0.71
CA GLU A 525 37.47 -1.02 -2.10
C GLU A 525 35.96 -1.16 -2.17
N GLU A 526 35.37 -2.03 -1.36
CA GLU A 526 33.92 -2.21 -1.26
C GLU A 526 33.25 -1.00 -0.61
N ALA A 527 33.88 -0.40 0.40
CA ALA A 527 33.36 0.83 1.01
C ALA A 527 33.25 1.95 -0.03
N ASN A 528 34.25 2.08 -0.91
CA ASN A 528 34.25 3.06 -1.99
C ASN A 528 33.16 2.81 -3.05
N ILE A 529 32.72 1.56 -3.23
CA ILE A 529 31.62 1.23 -4.16
C ILE A 529 30.27 1.69 -3.61
N VAL A 530 30.06 1.60 -2.29
CA VAL A 530 28.78 1.95 -1.61
C VAL A 530 28.71 3.42 -1.20
N LEU A 531 29.86 4.08 -1.07
CA LEU A 531 29.96 5.46 -0.63
C LEU A 531 29.15 6.47 -1.49
N PRO A 532 29.10 6.37 -2.83
CA PRO A 532 28.27 7.25 -3.64
C PRO A 532 26.77 7.15 -3.31
N GLN A 533 26.25 5.94 -3.12
CA GLN A 533 24.84 5.71 -2.75
C GLN A 533 24.56 6.27 -1.36
N LEU A 534 25.45 6.00 -0.40
CA LEU A 534 25.35 6.55 0.95
C LEU A 534 25.38 8.08 0.96
N ARG A 535 26.24 8.71 0.16
CA ARG A 535 26.29 10.18 0.00
C ARG A 535 24.97 10.75 -0.46
N LEU A 536 24.33 10.14 -1.46
CA LEU A 536 23.04 10.59 -1.97
C LEU A 536 21.94 10.42 -0.92
N ALA A 537 21.91 9.31 -0.21
CA ALA A 537 20.93 9.06 0.85
C ALA A 537 21.09 10.01 2.05
N LEU A 538 22.33 10.31 2.46
CA LEU A 538 22.60 11.27 3.54
C LEU A 538 22.29 12.71 3.15
N ALA A 539 22.48 13.09 1.88
CA ALA A 539 22.26 14.47 1.42
C ALA A 539 20.80 14.94 1.54
N ILE A 540 19.85 14.01 1.64
CA ILE A 540 18.41 14.30 1.78
C ILE A 540 17.88 14.06 3.18
N ALA A 541 18.63 13.36 4.04
CA ALA A 541 18.25 13.15 5.43
C ALA A 541 18.21 14.49 6.18
N ASP A 542 17.23 14.67 7.07
CA ASP A 542 17.06 15.91 7.84
C ASP A 542 17.46 15.76 9.32
N VAL A 543 18.02 14.59 9.67
CA VAL A 543 18.66 14.26 10.95
C VAL A 543 20.06 13.72 10.70
N LYS A 544 20.95 13.88 11.69
CA LYS A 544 22.27 13.21 11.67
C LYS A 544 22.04 11.71 11.80
N ILE A 545 22.49 10.94 10.79
CA ILE A 545 22.48 9.47 10.83
C ILE A 545 23.86 9.02 11.33
N SER A 546 23.93 8.56 12.58
CA SER A 546 25.15 8.04 13.20
C SER A 546 25.09 6.53 13.45
N SER A 547 23.92 5.94 13.31
CA SER A 547 23.65 4.52 13.47
C SER A 547 22.39 4.16 12.66
N SER A 548 22.24 2.89 12.28
CA SER A 548 21.02 2.39 11.65
C SER A 548 19.82 2.32 12.61
N CYS A 549 20.06 2.47 13.91
CA CYS A 549 19.05 2.52 14.97
C CYS A 549 19.53 3.33 16.19
N PHE A 550 18.63 4.10 16.81
CA PHE A 550 18.87 4.84 18.06
C PHE A 550 18.89 3.96 19.32
N CYS A 551 18.64 2.66 19.20
CA CYS A 551 18.95 1.68 20.25
C CYS A 551 20.46 1.43 20.38
N ARG A 552 21.29 1.81 19.41
CA ARG A 552 22.74 1.80 19.61
C ARG A 552 23.16 3.09 20.31
N LEU A 553 23.72 2.97 21.51
CA LEU A 553 24.13 4.09 22.36
C LEU A 553 25.64 4.39 22.23
N GLU A 554 26.45 3.42 21.84
CA GLU A 554 27.90 3.57 21.64
C GLU A 554 28.23 3.67 20.15
N VAL A 555 28.59 4.88 19.71
CA VAL A 555 28.94 5.18 18.32
C VAL A 555 30.35 5.75 18.24
N ASP A 556 31.12 5.27 17.28
CA ASP A 556 32.49 5.70 17.01
C ASP A 556 32.50 6.74 15.87
N GLU A 557 32.57 8.02 16.23
CA GLU A 557 32.52 9.12 15.26
C GLU A 557 33.69 9.12 14.26
N GLY A 558 34.82 8.46 14.58
CA GLY A 558 36.00 8.42 13.70
C GLY A 558 35.84 7.55 12.45
N VAL A 559 34.76 6.77 12.36
CA VAL A 559 34.47 5.84 11.27
C VAL A 559 33.25 6.25 10.45
N LEU A 560 32.50 7.26 10.93
CA LEU A 560 31.31 7.73 10.27
C LEU A 560 31.65 8.58 9.06
N TYR A 561 30.87 8.42 7.99
CA TYR A 561 30.92 9.34 6.87
C TYR A 561 29.96 10.51 7.14
N ASP A 562 30.50 11.65 7.58
CA ASP A 562 29.73 12.85 7.93
C ASP A 562 29.26 13.68 6.71
N GLY A 563 29.15 13.09 5.52
CA GLY A 563 28.80 13.81 4.30
C GLY A 563 29.94 14.67 3.74
N PRO A 564 29.75 15.36 2.61
CA PRO A 564 30.61 16.47 2.26
C PRO A 564 30.43 17.57 3.32
N THR A 565 31.52 18.08 3.88
CA THR A 565 31.54 19.24 4.76
C THR A 565 31.15 20.52 3.99
N SER A 566 29.94 20.61 3.47
CA SER A 566 29.41 21.84 2.89
C SER A 566 28.58 22.56 3.93
N ARG A 567 29.25 23.42 4.69
CA ARG A 567 28.66 24.70 5.11
C ARG A 567 28.25 25.42 3.83
N CYS A 568 27.02 25.27 3.39
CA CYS A 568 26.44 26.11 2.35
C CYS A 568 25.21 26.80 2.92
N CYS A 569 25.38 28.12 3.11
CA CYS A 569 24.43 29.17 3.45
C CYS A 569 24.07 29.32 4.94
N GLU A 570 24.89 30.10 5.65
CA GLU A 570 24.38 31.14 6.56
C GLU A 570 23.54 32.18 5.80
#